data_AF-A0A7R9KGS6-F1
#
_entry.id   AF-A0A7R9KGS6-F1
#
_cell.length_a   1.000
_cell.length_b   1.000
_cell.length_c   1.000
_cell.angle_alpha   90.00
_cell.angle_beta   90.00
_cell.angle_gamma   90.00
#
_symmetry.space_group_name_H-M   'P 1'
#
loop_
_entity.id
_entity.type
_entity.pdbx_description
1 polymer ?
#
loop_
_entity_poly.entity_id
_entity_poly.type
_entity_poly.pdbx_seq_one_letter_code
_entity_poly.pdbx_strand_id
1 'polypeptide(L)'
;MIDWCKANGPSLLIIVSAVLGLCFGFILKSVFTISPVVLTYIALPGTLIIRAFMMIIVPLILASLATSITGTKRGENKRLIIWTFVLIVVFSSCCSTFGAIMVSIIKPGVRNMSEIVANEDNPSDGQHSHEFDIKQMISSQDESIYDVFMNLIPDNIIAATFTTHYTALVALDPHNLTLGYKKVSERAFKPNMLGLCVFSLILGFAVLHLDSKANTIRQLLHETNAICMRILLTLIRIMPIAFGSSSSALTLPVTMKCMEEKNKLSQTVSQFVLPLAMTMHMPGAATYYPMVSLFVAQMHGMIITFQITISLVIFCVIMSMALPVKAYERRLISPAIHAGGPEIVSAARSQIGVPYSWGGGSWKGKSYGIGKEAHTIGFDCSGLAQYAVYKGTGKIIQRVADAQYADGKCSKVAYSARRPGDLVFFGSPPYHVGIVATNTNNMINAPKTGDHVREAAIYSTNRQAYVKRLLSIIIKLSSLTMQLERNPVGYEQIYHKAPLAMIQVELIK
;
A
#
# COMPACT_ATOMS: atom_id res chain seq x y z
N MET A 1 -24.77 -25.96 -30.54
CA MET A 1 -23.50 -25.38 -30.00
C MET A 1 -23.31 -23.93 -30.42
N ILE A 2 -23.39 -23.60 -31.72
CA ILE A 2 -23.27 -22.22 -32.23
C ILE A 2 -24.28 -21.25 -31.58
N ASP A 3 -25.53 -21.66 -31.40
CA ASP A 3 -26.55 -20.80 -30.78
C ASP A 3 -26.31 -20.57 -29.29
N TRP A 4 -25.73 -21.55 -28.59
CA TRP A 4 -25.29 -21.40 -27.20
C TRP A 4 -24.10 -20.44 -27.08
N CYS A 5 -23.15 -20.50 -28.02
CA CYS A 5 -22.03 -19.55 -28.08
C CYS A 5 -22.51 -18.14 -28.41
N LYS A 6 -23.50 -17.98 -29.30
CA LYS A 6 -24.13 -16.67 -29.56
C LYS A 6 -24.84 -16.13 -28.33
N ALA A 7 -25.56 -16.98 -27.59
CA ALA A 7 -26.28 -16.58 -26.38
C ALA A 7 -25.34 -16.21 -25.21
N ASN A 8 -24.19 -16.88 -25.08
CA ASN A 8 -23.24 -16.69 -23.97
C ASN A 8 -21.95 -15.95 -24.37
N GLY A 9 -21.88 -15.45 -25.61
CA GLY A 9 -20.68 -14.86 -26.21
C GLY A 9 -19.98 -13.81 -25.34
N PRO A 10 -20.68 -12.81 -24.78
CA PRO A 10 -20.05 -11.81 -23.92
C PRO A 10 -19.40 -12.39 -22.66
N SER A 11 -20.05 -13.36 -22.02
CA SER A 11 -19.51 -14.02 -20.81
C SER A 11 -18.31 -14.90 -21.14
N LEU A 12 -18.37 -15.64 -22.26
CA LEU A 12 -17.27 -16.45 -22.76
C LEU A 12 -16.05 -15.59 -23.10
N LEU A 13 -16.27 -14.44 -23.72
CA LEU A 13 -15.22 -13.50 -24.12
C LEU A 13 -14.44 -12.97 -22.90
N ILE A 14 -15.12 -12.70 -21.78
CA ILE A 14 -14.49 -12.28 -20.52
C ILE A 14 -13.62 -13.40 -19.94
N ILE A 15 -14.11 -14.65 -19.96
CA ILE A 15 -13.34 -15.80 -19.44
C ILE A 15 -12.12 -16.08 -20.32
N VAL A 16 -12.28 -16.02 -21.63
CA VAL A 16 -11.16 -16.22 -22.57
C VAL A 16 -10.13 -15.11 -22.42
N SER A 17 -10.54 -13.84 -22.33
CA SER A 17 -9.61 -12.74 -22.13
C SER A 17 -8.89 -12.81 -20.77
N ALA A 18 -9.53 -13.36 -19.75
CA ALA A 18 -8.92 -13.64 -18.46
C ALA A 18 -7.73 -14.59 -18.56
N VAL A 19 -7.96 -15.75 -19.18
CA VAL A 19 -6.95 -16.79 -19.32
C VAL A 19 -5.81 -16.28 -20.19
N LEU A 20 -6.13 -15.63 -21.32
CA LEU A 20 -5.11 -15.04 -22.19
C LEU A 20 -4.28 -13.96 -21.48
N GLY A 21 -4.91 -13.10 -20.67
CA GLY A 21 -4.23 -12.07 -19.89
C GLY A 21 -3.28 -12.66 -18.83
N LEU A 22 -3.71 -13.72 -18.12
CA LEU A 22 -2.88 -14.43 -17.16
C LEU A 22 -1.69 -15.13 -17.82
N CYS A 23 -1.93 -15.85 -18.91
CA CYS A 23 -0.87 -16.50 -19.68
C CYS A 23 0.14 -15.48 -20.22
N PHE A 24 -0.35 -14.39 -20.81
CA PHE A 24 0.50 -13.31 -21.31
C PHE A 24 1.34 -12.68 -20.20
N GLY A 25 0.74 -12.36 -19.05
CA GLY A 25 1.44 -11.79 -17.90
C GLY A 25 2.51 -12.73 -17.33
N PHE A 26 2.23 -14.04 -17.28
CA PHE A 26 3.21 -15.04 -16.83
C PHE A 26 4.37 -15.17 -17.80
N ILE A 27 4.10 -15.27 -19.11
CA ILE A 27 5.14 -15.33 -20.15
C ILE A 27 6.01 -14.06 -20.12
N LEU A 28 5.41 -12.89 -20.01
CA LEU A 28 6.15 -11.62 -19.93
C LEU A 28 7.11 -11.61 -18.74
N LYS A 29 6.64 -12.07 -17.57
CA LYS A 29 7.43 -12.13 -16.35
C LYS A 29 8.55 -13.16 -16.43
N SER A 30 8.32 -14.30 -17.08
CA SER A 30 9.29 -15.38 -17.20
C SER A 30 10.38 -15.11 -18.24
N VAL A 31 10.06 -14.38 -19.32
CA VAL A 31 10.98 -14.16 -20.45
C VAL A 31 11.74 -12.83 -20.34
N PHE A 32 11.15 -11.79 -19.74
CA PHE A 32 11.71 -10.44 -19.76
C PHE A 32 11.82 -9.82 -18.36
N THR A 33 12.91 -9.10 -18.10
CA THR A 33 13.03 -8.15 -16.98
C THR A 33 12.47 -6.79 -17.40
N ILE A 34 11.19 -6.55 -17.11
CA ILE A 34 10.47 -5.37 -17.59
C ILE A 34 10.70 -4.19 -16.65
N SER A 35 11.14 -3.05 -17.21
CA SER A 35 11.23 -1.78 -16.48
C SER A 35 9.83 -1.31 -16.02
N PRO A 36 9.70 -0.70 -14.82
CA PRO A 36 8.42 -0.15 -14.35
C PRO A 36 7.73 0.81 -15.33
N VAL A 37 8.52 1.52 -16.16
CA VAL A 37 8.00 2.43 -17.19
C VAL A 37 7.26 1.65 -18.28
N VAL A 38 7.88 0.58 -18.80
CA VAL A 38 7.28 -0.27 -19.84
C VAL A 38 6.04 -0.98 -19.30
N LEU A 39 6.06 -1.42 -18.05
CA LEU A 39 4.89 -2.02 -17.39
C LEU A 39 3.69 -1.06 -17.38
N THR A 40 3.94 0.25 -17.18
CA THR A 40 2.88 1.27 -17.18
C THR A 40 2.22 1.40 -18.56
N TYR A 41 3.00 1.34 -19.64
CA TYR A 41 2.45 1.37 -21.01
C TYR A 41 1.67 0.11 -21.36
N ILE A 42 2.14 -1.05 -20.91
CA ILE A 42 1.43 -2.33 -21.12
C ILE A 42 0.09 -2.33 -20.36
N ALA A 43 0.04 -1.75 -19.16
CA ALA A 43 -1.17 -1.63 -18.35
C ALA A 43 -2.11 -0.50 -18.79
N LEU A 44 -1.71 0.35 -19.73
CA LEU A 44 -2.45 1.56 -20.12
C LEU A 44 -3.90 1.26 -20.58
N PRO A 45 -4.18 0.29 -21.47
CA PRO A 45 -5.54 0.04 -21.94
C PRO A 45 -6.51 -0.33 -20.80
N GLY A 46 -6.07 -1.20 -19.89
CA GLY A 46 -6.85 -1.57 -18.70
C GLY A 46 -7.06 -0.38 -17.75
N THR A 47 -6.03 0.44 -17.57
CA THR A 47 -6.09 1.64 -16.71
C THR A 47 -7.10 2.66 -17.24
N LEU A 48 -7.12 2.90 -18.56
CA LEU A 48 -8.07 3.83 -19.18
C LEU A 48 -9.52 3.36 -19.01
N ILE A 49 -9.77 2.06 -19.17
CA ILE A 49 -11.12 1.50 -18.98
C ILE A 49 -11.56 1.64 -17.52
N ILE A 50 -10.70 1.32 -16.55
CA ILE A 50 -10.99 1.51 -15.12
C ILE A 50 -11.34 2.98 -14.83
N ARG A 51 -10.57 3.92 -15.38
CA ARG A 51 -10.85 5.37 -15.25
C ARG A 51 -12.21 5.76 -15.86
N ALA A 52 -12.56 5.20 -17.03
CA ALA A 52 -13.85 5.47 -17.67
C ALA A 52 -15.03 4.97 -16.83
N PHE A 53 -14.93 3.81 -16.19
CA PHE A 53 -15.96 3.33 -15.26
C PHE A 53 -16.04 4.17 -13.98
N MET A 54 -14.90 4.53 -13.38
CA MET A 54 -14.86 5.37 -12.17
C MET A 54 -15.46 6.76 -12.41
N MET A 55 -15.35 7.30 -13.62
CA MET A 55 -15.98 8.57 -14.01
C MET A 55 -17.51 8.53 -13.90
N ILE A 56 -18.14 7.38 -14.21
CA ILE A 56 -19.61 7.23 -14.25
C ILE A 56 -20.18 6.80 -12.89
N ILE A 57 -19.36 6.27 -11.98
CA ILE A 57 -19.87 5.66 -10.76
C ILE A 57 -20.52 6.67 -9.80
N VAL A 58 -19.92 7.86 -9.63
CA VAL A 58 -20.41 8.91 -8.74
C VAL A 58 -21.80 9.41 -9.17
N PRO A 59 -22.00 9.86 -10.43
CA PRO A 59 -23.33 10.32 -10.87
C PRO A 59 -24.35 9.17 -10.89
N LEU A 60 -23.92 7.94 -11.20
CA LEU A 60 -24.80 6.78 -11.17
C LEU A 60 -25.32 6.50 -9.77
N ILE A 61 -24.47 6.43 -8.74
CA ILE A 61 -24.89 6.17 -7.35
C ILE A 61 -25.86 7.25 -6.87
N LEU A 62 -25.54 8.53 -7.14
CA LEU A 62 -26.38 9.66 -6.75
C LEU A 62 -27.78 9.57 -7.37
N ALA A 63 -27.83 9.32 -8.68
CA ALA A 63 -29.10 9.24 -9.41
C ALA A 63 -29.88 7.97 -9.08
N SER A 64 -29.23 6.79 -9.07
CA SER A 64 -29.89 5.50 -8.92
C SER A 64 -30.55 5.34 -7.54
N LEU A 65 -29.84 5.71 -6.46
CA LEU A 65 -30.38 5.62 -5.10
C LEU A 65 -31.51 6.63 -4.86
N ALA A 66 -31.34 7.86 -5.33
CA ALA A 66 -32.36 8.90 -5.18
C ALA A 66 -33.63 8.58 -6.01
N THR A 67 -33.48 8.11 -7.25
CA THR A 67 -34.61 7.66 -8.10
C THR A 67 -35.33 6.46 -7.50
N SER A 68 -34.61 5.51 -6.89
CA SER A 68 -35.23 4.33 -6.28
C SER A 68 -36.21 4.68 -5.15
N ILE A 69 -35.90 5.70 -4.34
CA ILE A 69 -36.79 6.12 -3.25
C ILE A 69 -38.04 6.83 -3.80
N THR A 70 -37.91 7.53 -4.92
CA THR A 70 -38.96 8.39 -5.48
C THR A 70 -39.88 7.67 -6.47
N GLY A 71 -39.48 6.51 -7.01
CA GLY A 71 -40.20 5.76 -8.04
C GLY A 71 -41.34 4.85 -7.55
N THR A 72 -41.64 4.82 -6.25
CA THR A 72 -42.61 3.89 -5.64
C THR A 72 -43.64 4.60 -4.78
N LYS A 73 -44.79 3.97 -4.53
CA LYS A 73 -45.85 4.54 -3.69
C LYS A 73 -45.38 4.76 -2.25
N ARG A 74 -45.91 5.83 -1.62
CA ARG A 74 -45.58 6.27 -0.25
C ARG A 74 -45.84 5.12 0.74
N GLY A 75 -44.77 4.57 1.34
CA GLY A 75 -44.84 3.55 2.40
C GLY A 75 -44.30 2.16 2.03
N GLU A 76 -44.29 1.78 0.74
CA GLU A 76 -43.84 0.45 0.31
C GLU A 76 -42.32 0.26 0.47
N ASN A 77 -41.53 1.34 0.35
CA ASN A 77 -40.07 1.30 0.44
C ASN A 77 -39.49 1.09 1.83
N LYS A 78 -40.25 1.39 2.90
CA LYS A 78 -39.71 1.30 4.27
C LYS A 78 -39.28 -0.13 4.60
N ARG A 79 -40.07 -1.12 4.17
CA ARG A 79 -39.78 -2.53 4.37
C ARG A 79 -38.55 -2.95 3.56
N LEU A 80 -38.45 -2.56 2.29
CA LEU A 80 -37.28 -2.86 1.45
C LEU A 80 -35.99 -2.33 2.07
N ILE A 81 -35.99 -1.06 2.52
CA ILE A 81 -34.83 -0.42 3.15
C ILE A 81 -34.42 -1.18 4.41
N ILE A 82 -35.36 -1.39 5.34
CA ILE A 82 -35.08 -2.07 6.61
C ILE A 82 -34.53 -3.47 6.37
N TRP A 83 -35.18 -4.28 5.53
CA TRP A 83 -34.71 -5.63 5.25
C TRP A 83 -33.35 -5.65 4.53
N THR A 84 -33.06 -4.67 3.67
CA THR A 84 -31.75 -4.56 3.04
C THR A 84 -30.66 -4.35 4.09
N PHE A 85 -30.82 -3.39 5.00
CA PHE A 85 -29.86 -3.16 6.08
C PHE A 85 -29.72 -4.37 7.01
N VAL A 86 -30.83 -4.98 7.40
CA VAL A 86 -30.83 -6.19 8.25
C VAL A 86 -30.05 -7.31 7.57
N LEU A 87 -30.32 -7.58 6.29
CA LEU A 87 -29.62 -8.64 5.55
C LEU A 87 -28.13 -8.35 5.42
N ILE A 88 -27.74 -7.09 5.15
CA ILE A 88 -26.32 -6.71 5.08
C ILE A 88 -25.60 -7.01 6.40
N VAL A 89 -26.18 -6.59 7.53
CA VAL A 89 -25.58 -6.81 8.86
C VAL A 89 -25.53 -8.30 9.20
N VAL A 90 -26.60 -9.05 8.95
CA VAL A 90 -26.67 -10.49 9.23
C VAL A 90 -25.64 -11.26 8.39
N PHE A 91 -25.60 -11.06 7.07
CA PHE A 91 -24.66 -11.78 6.22
C PHE A 91 -23.20 -11.39 6.50
N SER A 92 -22.89 -10.12 6.76
CA SER A 92 -21.55 -9.70 7.18
C SER A 92 -21.14 -10.34 8.50
N SER A 93 -22.09 -10.48 9.45
CA SER A 93 -21.85 -11.17 10.72
C SER A 93 -21.55 -12.64 10.50
N CYS A 94 -22.34 -13.34 9.66
CA CYS A 94 -22.07 -14.73 9.30
C CYS A 94 -20.69 -14.91 8.66
N CYS A 95 -20.30 -14.02 7.74
CA CYS A 95 -18.98 -14.05 7.09
C CYS A 95 -17.84 -13.85 8.10
N SER A 96 -17.99 -12.89 9.01
CA SER A 96 -16.99 -12.58 10.05
C SER A 96 -16.84 -13.74 11.04
N THR A 97 -17.96 -14.30 11.50
CA THR A 97 -17.96 -15.50 12.35
C THR A 97 -17.34 -16.70 11.64
N PHE A 98 -17.66 -16.92 10.36
CA PHE A 98 -17.05 -17.98 9.58
C PHE A 98 -15.54 -17.83 9.49
N GLY A 99 -15.04 -16.62 9.22
CA GLY A 99 -13.59 -16.34 9.20
C GLY A 99 -12.91 -16.62 10.53
N ALA A 100 -13.54 -16.22 11.65
CA ALA A 100 -13.03 -16.48 12.99
C ALA A 100 -12.99 -17.99 13.32
N ILE A 101 -14.04 -18.74 12.96
CA ILE A 101 -14.12 -20.19 13.17
C ILE A 101 -13.01 -20.89 12.37
N MET A 102 -12.82 -20.52 11.10
CA MET A 102 -11.79 -21.13 10.24
C MET A 102 -10.39 -21.01 10.85
N VAL A 103 -10.00 -19.83 11.35
CA VAL A 103 -8.67 -19.65 11.97
C VAL A 103 -8.58 -20.33 13.33
N SER A 104 -9.69 -20.44 14.07
CA SER A 104 -9.72 -21.16 15.34
C SER A 104 -9.55 -22.68 15.17
N ILE A 105 -10.03 -23.23 14.04
CA ILE A 105 -9.89 -24.65 13.68
C ILE A 105 -8.50 -24.93 13.09
N ILE A 106 -8.08 -24.15 12.08
CA ILE A 106 -6.83 -24.39 11.35
C ILE A 106 -5.61 -24.01 12.19
N LYS A 107 -5.74 -23.01 13.08
CA LYS A 107 -4.67 -22.42 13.89
C LYS A 107 -3.39 -22.10 13.09
N PRO A 108 -3.50 -21.39 11.95
CA PRO A 108 -2.35 -20.96 11.18
C PRO A 108 -1.50 -20.01 12.04
N GLY A 109 -0.29 -20.41 12.43
CA GLY A 109 0.58 -19.59 13.28
C GLY A 109 0.95 -20.24 14.60
N VAL A 110 0.22 -21.28 15.02
CA VAL A 110 0.65 -22.17 16.12
C VAL A 110 1.63 -23.19 15.57
N ARG A 111 2.82 -22.75 15.14
CA ARG A 111 3.96 -23.67 15.00
C ARG A 111 4.58 -23.83 16.37
N ASN A 112 4.86 -25.08 16.73
CA ASN A 112 5.48 -25.54 17.98
C ASN A 112 6.32 -24.46 18.67
N MET A 113 5.70 -23.74 19.61
CA MET A 113 6.40 -22.81 20.51
C MET A 113 7.49 -23.55 21.31
N SER A 114 7.41 -24.89 21.37
CA SER A 114 8.43 -25.77 21.93
C SER A 114 9.77 -25.76 21.17
N GLU A 115 9.84 -25.35 19.90
CA GLU A 115 11.14 -25.20 19.18
C GLU A 115 11.77 -23.80 19.37
N ILE A 116 10.98 -22.78 19.67
CA ILE A 116 11.49 -21.41 19.92
C ILE A 116 11.94 -21.27 21.39
N VAL A 117 11.19 -21.85 22.33
CA VAL A 117 11.51 -21.79 23.77
C VAL A 117 12.69 -22.70 24.15
N ALA A 118 12.98 -23.77 23.39
CA ALA A 118 14.14 -24.63 23.67
C ALA A 118 15.51 -23.97 23.41
N ASN A 119 15.55 -22.76 22.85
CA ASN A 119 16.79 -21.99 22.62
C ASN A 119 16.88 -20.74 23.52
N GLU A 120 15.98 -20.57 24.49
CA GLU A 120 15.89 -19.38 25.34
C GLU A 120 16.34 -19.62 26.79
N ASP A 121 17.40 -20.41 26.99
CA ASP A 121 18.09 -20.51 28.29
C ASP A 121 19.08 -19.34 28.51
N ASN A 122 18.64 -18.09 28.31
CA ASN A 122 19.40 -16.90 28.71
C ASN A 122 18.46 -15.72 29.03
N PRO A 123 18.16 -15.45 30.31
CA PRO A 123 17.24 -14.39 30.70
C PRO A 123 17.99 -13.06 30.79
N SER A 124 18.13 -12.31 29.69
CA SER A 124 18.59 -10.91 29.76
C SER A 124 18.26 -10.01 28.56
N ASP A 125 17.33 -10.37 27.67
CA ASP A 125 16.90 -9.43 26.63
C ASP A 125 15.46 -9.77 26.19
N GLY A 126 14.54 -8.79 26.18
CA GLY A 126 13.28 -8.99 25.46
C GLY A 126 11.97 -8.43 26.05
N GLN A 127 11.97 -7.40 26.90
CA GLN A 127 10.71 -6.82 27.41
C GLN A 127 10.18 -5.60 26.65
N HIS A 128 10.91 -5.05 25.66
CA HIS A 128 10.55 -3.77 25.01
C HIS A 128 10.07 -3.83 23.56
N SER A 129 10.12 -4.98 22.87
CA SER A 129 9.68 -5.10 21.47
C SER A 129 8.23 -5.57 21.33
N HIS A 130 7.73 -6.42 22.22
CA HIS A 130 6.41 -7.04 22.04
C HIS A 130 5.21 -6.17 22.48
N GLU A 131 5.40 -5.23 23.42
CA GLU A 131 4.30 -4.34 23.86
C GLU A 131 4.04 -3.17 22.90
N PHE A 132 5.06 -2.77 22.13
CA PHE A 132 5.01 -1.64 21.19
C PHE A 132 4.13 -1.93 19.97
N ASP A 133 4.24 -3.14 19.39
CA ASP A 133 3.41 -3.56 18.24
C ASP A 133 1.94 -3.80 18.62
N ILE A 134 1.68 -4.28 19.84
CA ILE A 134 0.31 -4.55 20.33
C ILE A 134 -0.44 -3.25 20.62
N LYS A 135 0.20 -2.24 21.23
CA LYS A 135 -0.42 -0.92 21.43
C LYS A 135 -0.72 -0.22 20.10
N GLN A 136 0.10 -0.42 19.07
CA GLN A 136 -0.13 0.13 17.73
C GLN A 136 -1.30 -0.55 17.00
N MET A 137 -1.52 -1.85 17.21
CA MET A 137 -2.70 -2.56 16.70
C MET A 137 -3.98 -2.16 17.44
N ILE A 138 -3.94 -2.03 18.78
CA ILE A 138 -5.10 -1.62 19.59
C ILE A 138 -5.47 -0.14 19.34
N SER A 139 -4.49 0.77 19.19
CA SER A 139 -4.78 2.17 18.86
C SER A 139 -5.39 2.35 17.46
N SER A 140 -5.16 1.39 16.55
CA SER A 140 -5.76 1.39 15.21
C SER A 140 -7.25 0.99 15.20
N GLN A 141 -7.76 0.37 16.26
CA GLN A 141 -9.17 -0.01 16.34
C GLN A 141 -10.09 1.21 16.53
N ASP A 142 -9.79 2.10 17.48
CA ASP A 142 -10.63 3.28 17.72
C ASP A 142 -10.64 4.27 16.53
N GLU A 143 -9.50 4.35 15.83
CA GLU A 143 -9.30 5.27 14.69
C GLU A 143 -10.17 4.91 13.49
N SER A 144 -10.37 3.62 13.28
CA SER A 144 -11.12 3.14 12.14
C SER A 144 -12.63 3.32 12.30
N ILE A 145 -13.18 3.25 13.53
CA ILE A 145 -14.61 3.51 13.78
C ILE A 145 -14.90 5.00 13.61
N TYR A 146 -14.02 5.87 14.11
CA TYR A 146 -14.14 7.31 13.90
C TYR A 146 -14.19 7.68 12.41
N ASP A 147 -13.30 7.09 11.62
CA ASP A 147 -13.26 7.29 10.17
C ASP A 147 -14.55 6.82 9.47
N VAL A 148 -15.20 5.74 9.96
CA VAL A 148 -16.52 5.31 9.47
C VAL A 148 -17.54 6.44 9.60
N PHE A 149 -17.68 7.00 10.80
CA PHE A 149 -18.68 8.04 11.08
C PHE A 149 -18.37 9.34 10.33
N MET A 150 -17.10 9.73 10.25
CA MET A 150 -16.69 10.91 9.49
C MET A 150 -16.93 10.76 7.98
N ASN A 151 -16.84 9.54 7.44
CA ASN A 151 -17.21 9.27 6.05
C ASN A 151 -18.71 9.07 5.85
N LEU A 152 -19.48 8.65 6.87
CA LEU A 152 -20.93 8.49 6.79
C LEU A 152 -21.64 9.82 6.54
N ILE A 153 -21.19 10.89 7.19
CA ILE A 153 -21.72 12.25 7.03
C ILE A 153 -20.56 13.18 6.63
N PRO A 154 -20.33 13.39 5.32
CA PRO A 154 -19.25 14.26 4.87
C PRO A 154 -19.55 15.72 5.21
N ASP A 155 -18.51 16.48 5.55
CA ASP A 155 -18.60 17.93 5.80
C ASP A 155 -18.89 18.74 4.53
N ASN A 156 -18.56 18.19 3.36
CA ASN A 156 -18.86 18.77 2.06
C ASN A 156 -19.15 17.68 1.01
N ILE A 157 -20.33 17.75 0.37
CA ILE A 157 -20.79 16.77 -0.62
C ILE A 157 -19.95 16.82 -1.90
N ILE A 158 -19.54 18.02 -2.34
CA ILE A 158 -18.70 18.18 -3.53
C ILE A 158 -17.33 17.55 -3.25
N ALA A 159 -16.74 17.84 -2.09
CA ALA A 159 -15.48 17.21 -1.68
C ALA A 159 -15.60 15.68 -1.58
N ALA A 160 -16.74 15.16 -1.10
CA ALA A 160 -17.00 13.73 -1.04
C ALA A 160 -16.97 13.03 -2.40
N THR A 161 -17.15 13.76 -3.51
CA THR A 161 -17.04 13.18 -4.87
C THR A 161 -15.62 12.83 -5.30
N PHE A 162 -14.60 13.33 -4.62
CA PHE A 162 -13.18 13.06 -4.95
C PHE A 162 -12.27 12.86 -3.74
N THR A 163 -12.77 13.04 -2.51
CA THR A 163 -12.02 12.80 -1.28
C THR A 163 -12.78 11.96 -0.25
N THR A 164 -12.01 11.21 0.56
CA THR A 164 -12.48 10.43 1.71
C THR A 164 -11.62 10.74 2.92
N HIS A 165 -12.25 10.82 4.09
CA HIS A 165 -11.60 11.09 5.36
C HIS A 165 -10.87 9.84 5.86
N TYR A 166 -9.66 10.02 6.39
CA TYR A 166 -8.99 8.98 7.17
C TYR A 166 -8.09 9.59 8.25
N THR A 167 -7.86 8.84 9.31
CA THR A 167 -6.97 9.23 10.39
C THR A 167 -5.58 8.65 10.16
N ALA A 168 -4.58 9.52 10.17
CA ALA A 168 -3.16 9.17 10.06
C ALA A 168 -2.44 9.39 11.39
N LEU A 169 -1.53 8.47 11.72
CA LEU A 169 -0.60 8.63 12.82
C LEU A 169 0.71 9.24 12.31
N VAL A 170 1.02 10.44 12.79
CA VAL A 170 2.26 11.16 12.44
C VAL A 170 3.15 11.23 13.66
N ALA A 171 4.40 10.79 13.55
CA ALA A 171 5.36 10.90 14.64
C ALA A 171 5.59 12.37 15.01
N LEU A 172 5.62 12.68 16.32
CA LEU A 172 5.83 14.04 16.80
C LEU A 172 7.23 14.58 16.45
N ASP A 173 8.24 13.71 16.46
CA ASP A 173 9.59 13.97 15.96
C ASP A 173 10.05 12.81 15.05
N PRO A 174 10.37 13.06 13.76
CA PRO A 174 10.92 12.06 12.86
C PRO A 174 12.23 11.43 13.33
N HIS A 175 12.99 12.10 14.19
CA HIS A 175 14.30 11.66 14.67
C HIS A 175 14.27 10.95 16.01
N ASN A 176 13.16 11.04 16.74
CA ASN A 176 13.01 10.45 18.05
C ASN A 176 11.59 9.89 18.26
N LEU A 177 11.43 8.62 17.89
CA LEU A 177 10.17 7.85 17.94
C LEU A 177 9.62 7.65 19.37
N THR A 178 10.41 7.97 20.40
CA THR A 178 9.96 7.86 21.81
C THR A 178 9.07 9.01 22.25
N LEU A 179 9.07 10.13 21.52
CA LEU A 179 8.21 11.29 21.80
C LEU A 179 6.72 11.04 21.51
N GLY A 180 6.37 9.89 20.92
CA GLY A 180 5.00 9.49 20.65
C GLY A 180 4.47 10.01 19.31
N TYR A 181 3.18 9.74 19.07
CA TYR A 181 2.49 10.01 17.82
C TYR A 181 1.36 11.01 18.02
N LYS A 182 1.13 11.87 17.02
CA LYS A 182 -0.04 12.73 16.92
C LYS A 182 -1.00 12.16 15.88
N LYS A 183 -2.28 12.09 16.24
CA LYS A 183 -3.36 11.79 15.30
C LYS A 183 -3.64 13.01 14.45
N VAL A 184 -3.63 12.84 13.13
CA VAL A 184 -3.92 13.90 12.17
C VAL A 184 -5.00 13.40 11.22
N SER A 185 -6.07 14.17 11.08
CA SER A 185 -7.10 13.94 10.07
C SER A 185 -6.54 14.32 8.70
N GLU A 186 -6.60 13.39 7.75
CA GLU A 186 -6.17 13.58 6.36
C GLU A 186 -7.29 13.21 5.38
N ARG A 187 -7.14 13.65 4.13
CA ARG A 187 -8.05 13.31 3.03
C ARG A 187 -7.30 12.56 1.94
N ALA A 188 -7.81 11.40 1.56
CA ALA A 188 -7.29 10.64 0.43
C ALA A 188 -8.08 11.04 -0.83
N PHE A 189 -7.39 11.17 -1.98
CA PHE A 189 -8.02 11.47 -3.27
C PHE A 189 -8.74 10.23 -3.83
N LYS A 190 -9.86 9.87 -3.19
CA LYS A 190 -10.77 8.79 -3.56
C LYS A 190 -12.18 9.23 -3.19
N PRO A 191 -13.20 8.94 -4.01
CA PRO A 191 -14.56 9.35 -3.71
C PRO A 191 -15.08 8.63 -2.46
N ASN A 192 -15.69 9.38 -1.55
CA ASN A 192 -16.37 8.84 -0.37
C ASN A 192 -17.73 8.25 -0.78
N MET A 193 -17.70 6.99 -1.23
CA MET A 193 -18.91 6.28 -1.69
C MET A 193 -19.96 6.12 -0.57
N LEU A 194 -19.52 5.89 0.67
CA LEU A 194 -20.43 5.73 1.82
C LEU A 194 -21.24 7.01 2.07
N GLY A 195 -20.55 8.16 2.16
CA GLY A 195 -21.19 9.45 2.38
C GLY A 195 -22.10 9.85 1.21
N LEU A 196 -21.70 9.56 -0.02
CA LEU A 196 -22.54 9.79 -1.20
C LEU A 196 -23.80 8.91 -1.19
N CYS A 197 -23.71 7.63 -0.78
CA CYS A 197 -24.88 6.79 -0.62
C CYS A 197 -25.86 7.36 0.41
N VAL A 198 -25.38 7.72 1.60
CA VAL A 198 -26.22 8.31 2.66
C VAL A 198 -26.88 9.60 2.19
N PHE A 199 -26.11 10.50 1.58
CA PHE A 199 -26.66 11.73 1.02
C PHE A 199 -27.73 11.46 -0.05
N SER A 200 -27.48 10.52 -0.97
CA SER A 200 -28.44 10.14 -2.02
C SER A 200 -29.76 9.62 -1.45
N LEU A 201 -29.69 8.85 -0.36
CA LEU A 201 -30.87 8.37 0.36
C LEU A 201 -31.65 9.54 0.97
N ILE A 202 -30.97 10.45 1.68
CA ILE A 202 -31.59 11.64 2.27
C ILE A 202 -32.22 12.52 1.19
N LEU A 203 -31.52 12.74 0.08
CA LEU A 203 -32.02 13.49 -1.06
C LEU A 203 -33.27 12.84 -1.67
N GLY A 204 -33.24 11.52 -1.89
CA GLY A 204 -34.40 10.77 -2.38
C GLY A 204 -35.61 10.90 -1.45
N PHE A 205 -35.39 10.80 -0.13
CA PHE A 205 -36.45 11.03 0.86
C PHE A 205 -36.97 12.46 0.86
N ALA A 206 -36.10 13.47 0.73
CA ALA A 206 -36.51 14.87 0.66
C ALA A 206 -37.37 15.14 -0.59
N VAL A 207 -36.96 14.62 -1.75
CA VAL A 207 -37.73 14.71 -3.02
C VAL A 207 -39.07 13.98 -2.93
N LEU A 208 -39.14 12.87 -2.17
CA LEU A 208 -40.39 12.16 -1.92
C LEU A 208 -41.36 12.98 -1.05
N HIS A 209 -40.87 13.74 -0.06
CA HIS A 209 -41.72 14.56 0.83
C HIS A 209 -42.19 15.87 0.21
N LEU A 210 -41.49 16.37 -0.81
CA LEU A 210 -41.87 17.59 -1.55
C LEU A 210 -42.99 17.35 -2.59
N ASP A 211 -43.46 16.10 -2.73
CA ASP A 211 -44.57 15.66 -3.59
C ASP A 211 -44.46 16.25 -5.02
N SER A 212 -45.44 17.07 -5.43
CA SER A 212 -45.54 17.65 -6.78
C SER A 212 -44.51 18.75 -7.06
N LYS A 213 -44.01 19.43 -6.03
CA LYS A 213 -43.03 20.52 -6.18
C LYS A 213 -41.67 20.02 -6.68
N ALA A 214 -41.36 18.75 -6.42
CA ALA A 214 -40.09 18.15 -6.81
C ALA A 214 -40.16 17.31 -8.09
N ASN A 215 -41.23 17.42 -8.89
CA ASN A 215 -41.36 16.68 -10.16
C ASN A 215 -40.17 16.92 -11.10
N THR A 216 -39.72 18.17 -11.24
CA THR A 216 -38.57 18.52 -12.08
C THR A 216 -37.28 17.84 -11.60
N ILE A 217 -37.03 17.84 -10.29
CA ILE A 217 -35.85 17.20 -9.69
C ILE A 217 -35.93 15.68 -9.87
N ARG A 218 -37.12 15.09 -9.67
CA ARG A 218 -37.34 13.66 -9.85
C ARG A 218 -37.06 13.23 -11.30
N GLN A 219 -37.55 14.01 -12.26
CA GLN A 219 -37.30 13.77 -13.68
C GLN A 219 -35.80 13.90 -14.00
N LEU A 220 -35.13 14.93 -13.50
CA LEU A 220 -33.69 15.10 -13.68
C LEU A 220 -32.89 13.89 -13.17
N LEU A 221 -33.20 13.40 -11.96
CA LEU A 221 -32.55 12.22 -11.38
C LEU A 221 -32.79 10.98 -12.24
N HIS A 222 -34.04 10.77 -12.67
CA HIS A 222 -34.40 9.64 -13.53
C HIS A 222 -33.67 9.68 -14.88
N GLU A 223 -33.64 10.82 -15.56
CA GLU A 223 -32.92 10.98 -16.84
C GLU A 223 -31.41 10.82 -16.66
N THR A 224 -30.84 11.36 -15.58
CA THR A 224 -29.41 11.21 -15.26
C THR A 224 -29.06 9.73 -15.07
N ASN A 225 -29.87 8.98 -14.32
CA ASN A 225 -29.69 7.54 -14.12
C ASN A 225 -29.75 6.78 -15.46
N ALA A 226 -30.75 7.08 -16.30
CA ALA A 226 -30.91 6.45 -17.62
C ALA A 226 -29.72 6.74 -18.55
N ILE A 227 -29.22 7.98 -18.58
CA ILE A 227 -28.05 8.38 -19.36
C ILE A 227 -26.80 7.65 -18.86
N CYS A 228 -26.56 7.62 -17.55
CA CYS A 228 -25.41 6.92 -16.95
C CYS A 228 -25.45 5.44 -17.32
N MET A 229 -26.60 4.78 -17.21
CA MET A 229 -26.79 3.39 -17.61
C MET A 229 -26.50 3.17 -19.10
N ARG A 230 -26.91 4.07 -20.01
CA ARG A 230 -26.61 3.93 -21.45
C ARG A 230 -25.12 4.05 -21.78
N ILE A 231 -24.43 5.05 -21.22
CA ILE A 231 -22.98 5.23 -21.39
C ILE A 231 -22.26 3.96 -20.93
N LEU A 232 -22.67 3.47 -19.78
CA LEU A 232 -22.08 2.34 -19.11
C LEU A 232 -22.29 1.01 -19.85
N LEU A 233 -23.48 0.79 -20.42
CA LEU A 233 -23.74 -0.35 -21.31
C LEU A 233 -22.82 -0.36 -22.54
N THR A 234 -22.39 0.82 -23.00
CA THR A 234 -21.40 0.95 -24.08
C THR A 234 -20.00 0.56 -23.58
N LEU A 235 -19.63 0.98 -22.37
CA LEU A 235 -18.34 0.60 -21.74
C LEU A 235 -18.25 -0.92 -21.44
N ILE A 236 -19.36 -1.61 -21.18
CA ILE A 236 -19.33 -3.06 -20.94
C ILE A 236 -18.84 -3.84 -22.18
N ARG A 237 -19.08 -3.34 -23.40
CA ARG A 237 -18.62 -4.00 -24.63
C ARG A 237 -17.09 -4.05 -24.75
N ILE A 238 -16.39 -3.11 -24.12
CA ILE A 238 -14.92 -3.05 -24.08
C ILE A 238 -14.31 -3.72 -22.83
N MET A 239 -15.15 -4.21 -21.91
CA MET A 239 -14.73 -4.87 -20.67
C MET A 239 -13.77 -6.06 -20.85
N PRO A 240 -13.85 -6.90 -21.91
CA PRO A 240 -12.88 -7.98 -22.12
C PRO A 240 -11.42 -7.53 -22.15
N ILE A 241 -11.15 -6.25 -22.49
CA ILE A 241 -9.82 -5.64 -22.54
C ILE A 241 -9.34 -5.23 -21.12
N ALA A 242 -10.25 -5.06 -20.17
CA ALA A 242 -9.98 -4.64 -18.80
C ALA A 242 -10.19 -5.74 -17.76
N PHE A 243 -9.90 -6.99 -18.12
CA PHE A 243 -10.02 -8.11 -17.20
C PHE A 243 -9.14 -7.87 -15.95
N GLY A 244 -9.74 -8.02 -14.76
CA GLY A 244 -8.99 -8.03 -13.50
C GLY A 244 -9.08 -6.79 -12.61
N SER A 245 -10.12 -5.96 -12.72
CA SER A 245 -10.35 -4.97 -11.66
C SER A 245 -10.79 -5.66 -10.37
N SER A 246 -10.06 -5.43 -9.28
CA SER A 246 -10.39 -5.87 -7.92
C SER A 246 -11.42 -4.98 -7.23
N SER A 247 -12.17 -4.16 -7.98
CA SER A 247 -13.11 -3.17 -7.43
C SER A 247 -14.56 -3.55 -7.72
N SER A 248 -15.32 -3.85 -6.66
CA SER A 248 -16.77 -4.11 -6.72
C SER A 248 -17.53 -2.97 -7.40
N ALA A 249 -17.01 -1.74 -7.24
CA ALA A 249 -17.51 -0.50 -7.82
C ALA A 249 -17.71 -0.58 -9.35
N LEU A 250 -16.73 -1.16 -10.06
CA LEU A 250 -16.77 -1.23 -11.52
C LEU A 250 -17.78 -2.27 -12.03
N THR A 251 -18.17 -3.23 -11.18
CA THR A 251 -19.03 -4.35 -11.57
C THR A 251 -20.51 -4.08 -11.36
N LEU A 252 -20.87 -3.18 -10.44
CA LEU A 252 -22.26 -2.83 -10.12
C LEU A 252 -23.14 -2.62 -11.37
N PRO A 253 -22.71 -1.83 -12.35
CA PRO A 253 -23.36 -1.72 -13.66
C PRO A 253 -23.77 -3.03 -14.36
N VAL A 254 -22.80 -3.94 -14.51
CA VAL A 254 -22.98 -5.23 -15.17
C VAL A 254 -23.91 -6.08 -14.33
N THR A 255 -23.72 -6.05 -13.00
CA THR A 255 -24.56 -6.75 -12.04
C THR A 255 -26.01 -6.29 -12.13
N MET A 256 -26.28 -4.97 -12.16
CA MET A 256 -27.63 -4.42 -12.31
C MET A 256 -28.29 -4.93 -13.59
N LYS A 257 -27.60 -4.85 -14.74
CA LYS A 257 -28.12 -5.34 -16.01
C LYS A 257 -28.40 -6.84 -15.99
N CYS A 258 -27.45 -7.65 -15.52
CA CYS A 258 -27.64 -9.09 -15.45
C CYS A 258 -28.80 -9.48 -14.53
N MET A 259 -28.96 -8.76 -13.41
CA MET A 259 -30.06 -8.98 -12.49
C MET A 259 -31.41 -8.61 -13.12
N GLU A 260 -31.49 -7.48 -13.83
CA GLU A 260 -32.71 -7.01 -14.50
C GLU A 260 -33.08 -7.87 -15.72
N GLU A 261 -32.14 -8.16 -16.63
CA GLU A 261 -32.42 -8.84 -17.90
C GLU A 261 -32.43 -10.36 -17.78
N LYS A 262 -31.46 -10.96 -17.08
CA LYS A 262 -31.36 -12.43 -16.96
C LYS A 262 -32.17 -12.97 -15.80
N ASN A 263 -32.08 -12.33 -14.63
CA ASN A 263 -32.77 -12.79 -13.43
C ASN A 263 -34.17 -12.16 -13.25
N LYS A 264 -34.58 -11.26 -14.17
CA LYS A 264 -35.90 -10.61 -14.18
C LYS A 264 -36.25 -9.91 -12.87
N LEU A 265 -35.25 -9.36 -12.18
CA LEU A 265 -35.45 -8.56 -10.97
C LEU A 265 -36.15 -7.24 -11.30
N SER A 266 -36.95 -6.74 -10.35
CA SER A 266 -37.56 -5.43 -10.49
C SER A 266 -36.49 -4.34 -10.45
N GLN A 267 -36.65 -3.35 -11.30
CA GLN A 267 -35.73 -2.23 -11.44
C GLN A 267 -35.57 -1.43 -10.13
N THR A 268 -36.63 -1.39 -9.32
CA THR A 268 -36.59 -0.80 -7.98
C THR A 268 -35.60 -1.52 -7.05
N VAL A 269 -35.58 -2.86 -7.07
CA VAL A 269 -34.69 -3.64 -6.20
C VAL A 269 -33.25 -3.57 -6.71
N SER A 270 -33.02 -3.66 -8.02
CA SER A 270 -31.67 -3.56 -8.59
C SER A 270 -31.04 -2.17 -8.40
N GLN A 271 -31.81 -1.09 -8.57
CA GLN A 271 -31.31 0.30 -8.45
C GLN A 271 -31.15 0.76 -7.00
N PHE A 272 -31.84 0.11 -6.06
CA PHE A 272 -31.72 0.39 -4.63
C PHE A 272 -30.69 -0.51 -3.94
N VAL A 273 -30.91 -1.83 -3.98
CA VAL A 273 -30.18 -2.80 -3.17
C VAL A 273 -28.75 -2.95 -3.65
N LEU A 274 -28.52 -3.01 -4.97
CA LEU A 274 -27.17 -3.28 -5.49
C LEU A 274 -26.19 -2.14 -5.24
N PRO A 275 -26.51 -0.85 -5.49
CA PRO A 275 -25.58 0.24 -5.20
C PRO A 275 -25.30 0.40 -3.71
N LEU A 276 -26.31 0.19 -2.85
CA LEU A 276 -26.15 0.24 -1.40
C LEU A 276 -25.32 -0.95 -0.87
N ALA A 277 -25.60 -2.16 -1.33
CA ALA A 277 -24.86 -3.35 -0.92
C ALA A 277 -23.41 -3.32 -1.43
N MET A 278 -23.15 -2.75 -2.60
CA MET A 278 -21.79 -2.60 -3.11
C MET A 278 -20.87 -1.79 -2.17
N THR A 279 -21.41 -0.79 -1.47
CA THR A 279 -20.65 0.04 -0.55
C THR A 279 -20.63 -0.52 0.87
N MET A 280 -21.73 -1.09 1.33
CA MET A 280 -21.89 -1.52 2.74
C MET A 280 -21.70 -3.02 2.98
N HIS A 281 -21.86 -3.85 1.96
CA HIS A 281 -21.77 -5.31 2.09
C HIS A 281 -20.50 -5.82 1.40
N MET A 282 -19.47 -6.06 2.21
CA MET A 282 -18.18 -6.58 1.76
C MET A 282 -17.88 -7.96 2.38
N PRO A 283 -18.44 -9.08 1.86
CA PRO A 283 -18.23 -10.43 2.42
C PRO A 283 -16.76 -10.83 2.52
N GLY A 284 -15.97 -10.47 1.51
CA GLY A 284 -14.53 -10.76 1.47
C GLY A 284 -13.78 -10.06 2.61
N ALA A 285 -14.05 -8.77 2.83
CA ALA A 285 -13.44 -8.01 3.92
C ALA A 285 -13.92 -8.49 5.29
N ALA A 286 -15.24 -8.74 5.43
CA ALA A 286 -15.85 -9.27 6.65
C ALA A 286 -15.24 -10.61 7.06
N THR A 287 -14.91 -11.48 6.10
CA THR A 287 -14.24 -12.76 6.35
C THR A 287 -12.74 -12.57 6.62
N TYR A 288 -12.07 -11.70 5.86
CA TYR A 288 -10.61 -11.51 5.90
C TYR A 288 -10.11 -10.84 7.19
N TYR A 289 -10.77 -9.80 7.67
CA TYR A 289 -10.34 -9.07 8.87
C TYR A 289 -10.21 -9.92 10.14
N PRO A 290 -11.19 -10.76 10.52
CA PRO A 290 -11.04 -11.63 11.67
C PRO A 290 -9.99 -12.70 11.42
N MET A 291 -9.85 -13.21 10.18
CA MET A 291 -8.82 -14.21 9.87
C MET A 291 -7.41 -13.66 10.13
N VAL A 292 -7.09 -12.49 9.58
CA VAL A 292 -5.75 -11.90 9.74
C VAL A 292 -5.49 -11.46 11.18
N SER A 293 -6.49 -10.86 11.84
CA SER A 293 -6.35 -10.42 13.23
C SER A 293 -6.06 -11.59 14.17
N LEU A 294 -6.79 -12.71 14.02
CA LEU A 294 -6.57 -13.92 14.82
C LEU A 294 -5.26 -14.62 14.45
N PHE A 295 -4.89 -14.66 13.17
CA PHE A 295 -3.60 -15.19 12.72
C PHE A 295 -2.44 -14.45 13.38
N VAL A 296 -2.46 -13.10 13.35
CA VAL A 296 -1.43 -12.27 13.98
C VAL A 296 -1.43 -12.48 15.50
N ALA A 297 -2.59 -12.59 16.14
CA ALA A 297 -2.68 -12.89 17.56
C ALA A 297 -2.06 -14.25 17.93
N GLN A 298 -2.31 -15.29 17.11
CA GLN A 298 -1.71 -16.62 17.28
C GLN A 298 -0.19 -16.59 17.09
N MET A 299 0.29 -15.86 16.09
CA MET A 299 1.74 -15.69 15.83
C MET A 299 2.49 -15.04 17.00
N HIS A 300 1.83 -14.19 17.79
CA HIS A 300 2.41 -13.51 18.96
C HIS A 300 2.13 -14.24 20.29
N GLY A 301 1.54 -15.44 20.25
CA GLY A 301 1.22 -16.21 21.45
C GLY A 301 0.15 -15.58 22.34
N MET A 302 -0.70 -14.68 21.81
CA MET A 302 -1.75 -14.05 22.61
C MET A 302 -2.86 -15.06 22.96
N ILE A 303 -3.35 -14.99 24.20
CA ILE A 303 -4.46 -15.81 24.66
C ILE A 303 -5.77 -15.29 24.04
N ILE A 304 -6.25 -16.00 23.03
CA ILE A 304 -7.51 -15.68 22.36
C ILE A 304 -8.66 -16.29 23.16
N THR A 305 -9.35 -15.47 23.96
CA THR A 305 -10.55 -15.89 24.68
C THR A 305 -11.80 -15.77 23.81
N PHE A 306 -12.87 -16.47 24.21
CA PHE A 306 -14.16 -16.39 23.54
C PHE A 306 -14.71 -14.95 23.51
N GLN A 307 -14.54 -14.21 24.60
CA GLN A 307 -14.96 -12.80 24.70
C GLN A 307 -14.22 -11.90 23.71
N ILE A 308 -12.88 -12.05 23.61
CA ILE A 308 -12.08 -11.28 22.63
C ILE A 308 -12.53 -11.60 21.21
N THR A 309 -12.83 -12.87 20.93
CA THR A 309 -13.27 -13.32 19.61
C THR A 309 -14.63 -12.70 19.22
N ILE A 310 -15.59 -12.64 20.14
CA ILE A 310 -16.89 -11.98 19.89
C ILE A 310 -16.71 -10.49 19.63
N SER A 311 -15.96 -9.79 20.49
CA SER A 311 -15.70 -8.35 20.33
C SER A 311 -15.00 -8.06 19.00
N LEU A 312 -14.05 -8.90 18.60
CA LEU A 312 -13.36 -8.82 17.32
C LEU A 312 -14.32 -9.00 16.14
N VAL A 313 -15.23 -9.98 16.19
CA VAL A 313 -16.21 -10.23 15.13
C VAL A 313 -17.12 -9.01 14.93
N ILE A 314 -17.67 -8.46 16.02
CA ILE A 314 -18.53 -7.26 15.98
C ILE A 314 -17.77 -6.09 15.36
N PHE A 315 -16.54 -5.87 15.82
CA PHE A 315 -15.68 -4.82 15.29
C PHE A 315 -15.40 -4.99 13.79
N CYS A 316 -15.07 -6.21 13.34
CA CYS A 316 -14.80 -6.51 11.93
C CYS A 316 -16.03 -6.31 11.04
N VAL A 317 -17.25 -6.56 11.56
CA VAL A 317 -18.48 -6.27 10.83
C VAL A 317 -18.61 -4.78 10.56
N ILE A 318 -18.43 -3.93 11.58
CA ILE A 318 -18.48 -2.47 11.43
C ILE A 318 -17.42 -1.99 10.44
N MET A 319 -16.20 -2.53 10.52
CA MET A 319 -15.11 -2.22 9.60
C MET A 319 -15.41 -2.58 8.15
N SER A 320 -16.04 -3.73 7.93
CA SER A 320 -16.37 -4.22 6.58
C SER A 320 -17.37 -3.32 5.84
N MET A 321 -18.13 -2.50 6.56
CA MET A 321 -19.17 -1.63 5.99
C MET A 321 -18.65 -0.28 5.53
N ALA A 322 -17.44 0.12 5.94
CA ALA A 322 -17.10 1.54 5.98
C ALA A 322 -15.65 1.87 5.63
N LEU A 323 -14.78 0.88 5.48
CA LEU A 323 -13.47 1.13 4.94
C LEU A 323 -13.55 1.11 3.41
N PRO A 324 -13.17 2.19 2.69
CA PRO A 324 -12.58 1.96 1.38
C PRO A 324 -11.48 0.95 1.63
N VAL A 325 -11.41 -0.14 0.83
CA VAL A 325 -10.27 -1.06 0.90
C VAL A 325 -9.07 -0.14 1.00
N LYS A 326 -8.40 -0.16 2.16
CA LYS A 326 -7.03 0.30 2.25
C LYS A 326 -6.37 -0.65 1.26
N ALA A 327 -6.36 -0.26 -0.02
CA ALA A 327 -5.12 -0.26 -0.73
C ALA A 327 -4.24 0.40 0.31
N TYR A 328 -3.49 -0.43 1.00
CA TYR A 328 -2.12 -0.17 1.28
C TYR A 328 -1.49 0.24 -0.08
N GLU A 329 -1.95 1.35 -0.67
CA GLU A 329 -1.07 2.40 -1.08
C GLU A 329 -0.20 2.52 0.13
N ARG A 330 0.91 1.82 -0.01
CA ARG A 330 2.22 2.25 0.34
C ARG A 330 2.38 3.71 -0.14
N ARG A 331 1.53 4.64 0.34
CA ARG A 331 2.02 5.90 0.85
C ARG A 331 3.09 5.40 1.78
N LEU A 332 4.28 5.61 1.30
CA LEU A 332 5.44 5.83 2.09
C LEU A 332 5.06 6.86 3.18
N ILE A 333 4.26 6.48 4.18
CA ILE A 333 4.73 6.58 5.55
C ILE A 333 5.99 5.75 5.47
N SER A 334 7.06 6.37 4.96
CA SER A 334 8.39 5.82 5.02
C SER A 334 8.50 5.45 6.48
N PRO A 335 8.53 4.15 6.85
CA PRO A 335 8.81 3.77 8.21
C PRO A 335 10.30 4.05 8.36
N ALA A 336 10.68 5.34 8.36
CA ALA A 336 11.97 5.82 7.89
C ALA A 336 12.59 4.84 6.89
N ILE A 337 12.21 4.83 5.59
CA ILE A 337 12.94 4.01 4.59
C ILE A 337 14.40 4.14 4.96
N HIS A 338 14.98 3.04 5.45
CA HIS A 338 16.35 2.93 5.90
C HIS A 338 17.19 3.04 4.64
N ALA A 339 17.22 4.23 4.07
CA ALA A 339 17.58 4.47 2.68
C ALA A 339 19.01 4.00 2.50
N GLY A 340 19.13 2.80 1.95
CA GLY A 340 20.39 2.16 1.67
C GLY A 340 20.68 0.86 2.38
N GLY A 341 20.10 0.50 3.53
CA GLY A 341 20.64 -0.65 4.29
C GLY A 341 20.71 -1.94 3.46
N PRO A 342 19.56 -2.46 3.00
CA PRO A 342 19.50 -3.61 2.08
C PRO A 342 20.16 -3.36 0.73
N GLU A 343 20.05 -2.15 0.17
CA GLU A 343 20.59 -1.83 -1.16
C GLU A 343 22.12 -1.73 -1.15
N ILE A 344 22.73 -1.23 -0.08
CA ILE A 344 24.17 -1.21 0.18
C ILE A 344 24.68 -2.64 0.30
N VAL A 345 23.99 -3.49 1.07
CA VAL A 345 24.36 -4.91 1.19
C VAL A 345 24.26 -5.62 -0.15
N SER A 346 23.17 -5.39 -0.91
CA SER A 346 22.99 -5.95 -2.26
C SER A 346 24.10 -5.49 -3.21
N ALA A 347 24.41 -4.19 -3.21
CA ALA A 347 25.49 -3.63 -4.03
C ALA A 347 26.86 -4.22 -3.64
N ALA A 348 27.14 -4.40 -2.35
CA ALA A 348 28.37 -5.04 -1.88
C ALA A 348 28.44 -6.52 -2.28
N ARG A 349 27.35 -7.28 -2.13
CA ARG A 349 27.26 -8.69 -2.53
C ARG A 349 27.48 -8.89 -4.02
N SER A 350 27.01 -7.95 -4.86
CA SER A 350 27.24 -8.00 -6.31
C SER A 350 28.72 -7.97 -6.71
N GLN A 351 29.62 -7.62 -5.77
CA GLN A 351 31.05 -7.55 -5.98
C GLN A 351 31.82 -8.70 -5.31
N ILE A 352 31.15 -9.69 -4.71
CA ILE A 352 31.82 -10.88 -4.17
C ILE A 352 32.63 -11.57 -5.28
N GLY A 353 33.86 -11.96 -4.95
CA GLY A 353 34.82 -12.55 -5.89
C GLY A 353 35.71 -11.55 -6.62
N VAL A 354 35.45 -10.24 -6.52
CA VAL A 354 36.32 -9.21 -7.12
C VAL A 354 37.66 -9.16 -6.39
N PRO A 355 38.82 -9.15 -7.08
CA PRO A 355 40.12 -9.08 -6.43
C PRO A 355 40.27 -7.86 -5.52
N TYR A 356 40.98 -8.05 -4.42
CA TYR A 356 41.46 -6.92 -3.62
C TYR A 356 42.49 -6.13 -4.42
N SER A 357 42.36 -4.81 -4.47
CA SER A 357 43.33 -3.93 -5.10
C SER A 357 43.58 -2.71 -4.23
N TRP A 358 44.80 -2.58 -3.69
CA TRP A 358 45.17 -1.50 -2.77
C TRP A 358 45.05 -0.13 -3.45
N GLY A 359 44.24 0.78 -2.91
CA GLY A 359 43.94 2.07 -3.55
C GLY A 359 42.94 1.98 -4.71
N GLY A 360 42.50 0.78 -5.07
CA GLY A 360 41.58 0.51 -6.16
C GLY A 360 40.11 0.69 -5.75
N GLY A 361 39.30 1.15 -6.69
CA GLY A 361 37.87 1.32 -6.55
C GLY A 361 37.43 2.70 -6.03
N SER A 362 36.22 3.10 -6.40
CA SER A 362 35.55 4.30 -5.93
C SER A 362 34.03 4.16 -6.08
N TRP A 363 33.28 5.22 -5.79
CA TRP A 363 31.86 5.31 -6.10
C TRP A 363 31.51 4.98 -7.58
N LYS A 364 32.43 5.18 -8.53
CA LYS A 364 32.23 4.86 -9.97
C LYS A 364 32.35 3.36 -10.28
N GLY A 365 32.92 2.55 -9.39
CA GLY A 365 33.19 1.13 -9.61
C GLY A 365 34.65 0.76 -9.35
N LYS A 366 35.03 -0.45 -9.79
CA LYS A 366 36.38 -1.01 -9.68
C LYS A 366 37.38 -0.15 -10.45
N SER A 367 38.61 -0.05 -9.96
CA SER A 367 39.69 0.60 -10.70
C SER A 367 41.01 -0.14 -10.45
N TYR A 368 42.04 0.23 -11.20
CA TYR A 368 43.41 -0.15 -10.86
C TYR A 368 43.80 0.40 -9.49
N GLY A 369 44.59 -0.39 -8.77
CA GLY A 369 45.18 0.01 -7.51
C GLY A 369 46.43 0.86 -7.71
N ILE A 370 47.20 1.01 -6.64
CA ILE A 370 48.47 1.73 -6.62
C ILE A 370 49.58 0.83 -6.04
N GLY A 371 50.84 1.17 -6.33
CA GLY A 371 51.98 0.42 -5.85
C GLY A 371 52.00 -1.02 -6.38
N LYS A 372 52.09 -2.01 -5.48
CA LYS A 372 52.17 -3.43 -5.86
C LYS A 372 50.91 -3.96 -6.56
N GLU A 373 49.77 -3.29 -6.39
CA GLU A 373 48.47 -3.65 -7.01
C GLU A 373 48.10 -2.75 -8.20
N ALA A 374 49.07 -2.02 -8.77
CA ALA A 374 48.81 -1.11 -9.89
C ALA A 374 48.30 -1.81 -11.16
N HIS A 375 48.50 -3.13 -11.28
CA HIS A 375 48.03 -3.96 -12.39
C HIS A 375 46.75 -4.76 -12.06
N THR A 376 46.20 -4.61 -10.85
CA THR A 376 45.01 -5.35 -10.40
C THR A 376 43.77 -4.44 -10.45
N ILE A 377 42.77 -4.78 -11.27
CA ILE A 377 41.46 -4.09 -11.25
C ILE A 377 40.61 -4.69 -10.14
N GLY A 378 40.31 -3.89 -9.12
CA GLY A 378 39.61 -4.39 -7.95
C GLY A 378 39.08 -3.30 -7.02
N PHE A 379 38.81 -3.70 -5.79
CA PHE A 379 38.43 -2.79 -4.70
C PHE A 379 39.39 -2.96 -3.51
N ASP A 380 39.74 -1.86 -2.85
CA ASP A 380 40.14 -1.88 -1.45
C ASP A 380 38.92 -1.77 -0.52
N CYS A 381 39.15 -1.86 0.79
CA CYS A 381 38.08 -1.89 1.79
C CYS A 381 37.18 -0.64 1.74
N SER A 382 37.79 0.54 1.65
CA SER A 382 37.09 1.83 1.65
C SER A 382 36.49 2.19 0.28
N GLY A 383 37.10 1.73 -0.82
CA GLY A 383 36.58 1.84 -2.18
C GLY A 383 35.33 0.97 -2.38
N LEU A 384 35.32 -0.25 -1.83
CA LEU A 384 34.13 -1.11 -1.81
C LEU A 384 33.00 -0.47 -1.00
N ALA A 385 33.30 0.05 0.20
CA ALA A 385 32.33 0.76 1.03
C ALA A 385 31.74 1.98 0.31
N GLN A 386 32.60 2.77 -0.35
CA GLN A 386 32.17 3.94 -1.11
C GLN A 386 31.29 3.57 -2.32
N TYR A 387 31.63 2.50 -3.04
CA TYR A 387 30.83 1.95 -4.14
C TYR A 387 29.45 1.48 -3.66
N ALA A 388 29.41 0.66 -2.61
CA ALA A 388 28.17 0.09 -2.10
C ALA A 388 27.24 1.18 -1.55
N VAL A 389 27.78 2.15 -0.82
CA VAL A 389 27.02 3.32 -0.34
C VAL A 389 26.47 4.14 -1.49
N TYR A 390 27.28 4.42 -2.53
CA TYR A 390 26.81 5.17 -3.68
C TYR A 390 25.73 4.42 -4.48
N LYS A 391 25.93 3.13 -4.76
CA LYS A 391 24.94 2.31 -5.48
C LYS A 391 23.65 2.10 -4.69
N GLY A 392 23.75 1.99 -3.36
CA GLY A 392 22.59 1.79 -2.50
C GLY A 392 21.82 3.09 -2.18
N THR A 393 22.49 4.25 -2.17
CA THR A 393 21.90 5.50 -1.63
C THR A 393 22.07 6.74 -2.50
N GLY A 394 22.91 6.68 -3.54
CA GLY A 394 23.34 7.85 -4.32
C GLY A 394 24.31 8.78 -3.58
N LYS A 395 24.69 8.49 -2.32
CA LYS A 395 25.60 9.35 -1.55
C LYS A 395 27.06 8.95 -1.75
N ILE A 396 27.91 9.97 -1.82
CA ILE A 396 29.36 9.80 -1.87
C ILE A 396 29.90 10.09 -0.47
N ILE A 397 30.43 9.05 0.16
CA ILE A 397 31.23 9.15 1.40
C ILE A 397 32.70 9.37 1.06
N GLN A 398 33.52 9.74 2.04
CA GLN A 398 34.97 9.93 1.85
C GLN A 398 35.66 8.67 1.28
N ARG A 399 36.85 8.84 0.68
CA ARG A 399 37.53 7.74 -0.05
C ARG A 399 38.24 6.75 0.86
N VAL A 400 38.83 7.21 1.96
CA VAL A 400 39.67 6.41 2.87
C VAL A 400 38.94 6.10 4.18
N ALA A 401 39.26 4.96 4.81
CA ALA A 401 38.46 4.40 5.91
C ALA A 401 38.41 5.31 7.16
N ASP A 402 39.51 5.97 7.50
CA ASP A 402 39.61 6.95 8.57
C ASP A 402 38.72 8.18 8.30
N ALA A 403 38.76 8.72 7.07
CA ALA A 403 37.92 9.84 6.67
C ALA A 403 36.44 9.44 6.55
N GLN A 404 36.14 8.19 6.18
CA GLN A 404 34.77 7.65 6.19
C GLN A 404 34.23 7.55 7.62
N TYR A 405 35.07 7.14 8.57
CA TYR A 405 34.70 7.13 9.98
C TYR A 405 34.47 8.56 10.51
N ALA A 406 35.25 9.53 10.08
CA ALA A 406 35.06 10.94 10.42
C ALA A 406 33.93 11.64 9.63
N ASP A 407 33.35 11.02 8.60
CA ASP A 407 32.38 11.65 7.71
C ASP A 407 31.10 12.05 8.46
N GLY A 408 30.77 13.35 8.41
CA GLY A 408 29.58 13.92 9.03
C GLY A 408 28.26 13.41 8.42
N LYS A 409 28.32 12.72 7.28
CA LYS A 409 27.16 12.01 6.70
C LYS A 409 26.83 10.70 7.42
N CYS A 410 27.67 10.25 8.37
CA CYS A 410 27.48 9.01 9.11
C CYS A 410 27.41 9.25 10.64
N SER A 411 26.33 8.76 11.27
CA SER A 411 26.14 8.79 12.73
C SER A 411 26.74 7.57 13.42
N LYS A 412 27.26 7.74 14.64
CA LYS A 412 27.79 6.64 15.46
C LYS A 412 26.63 5.77 15.96
N VAL A 413 26.82 4.46 15.91
CA VAL A 413 25.85 3.46 16.38
C VAL A 413 26.52 2.51 17.35
N ALA A 414 25.81 2.11 18.41
CA ALA A 414 26.28 1.09 19.33
C ALA A 414 26.50 -0.24 18.59
N TYR A 415 27.55 -0.98 18.94
CA TYR A 415 27.88 -2.24 18.26
C TYR A 415 26.74 -3.27 18.31
N SER A 416 25.99 -3.33 19.42
CA SER A 416 24.80 -4.19 19.58
C SER A 416 23.62 -3.77 18.70
N ALA A 417 23.54 -2.49 18.31
CA ALA A 417 22.47 -1.92 17.48
C ALA A 417 22.80 -1.92 15.98
N ARG A 418 23.83 -2.66 15.56
CA ARG A 418 24.25 -2.79 14.16
C ARG A 418 23.15 -3.43 13.31
N ARG A 419 22.96 -2.90 12.11
CA ARG A 419 21.96 -3.35 11.14
C ARG A 419 22.61 -3.61 9.79
N PRO A 420 21.98 -4.42 8.92
CA PRO A 420 22.46 -4.63 7.56
C PRO A 420 22.68 -3.30 6.83
N GLY A 421 23.86 -3.14 6.23
CA GLY A 421 24.28 -1.93 5.49
C GLY A 421 24.96 -0.86 6.34
N ASP A 422 25.05 -1.03 7.66
CA ASP A 422 25.93 -0.19 8.49
C ASP A 422 27.41 -0.43 8.12
N LEU A 423 28.24 0.59 8.29
CA LEU A 423 29.68 0.50 8.11
C LEU A 423 30.35 0.14 9.43
N VAL A 424 31.15 -0.92 9.44
CA VAL A 424 31.94 -1.36 10.60
C VAL A 424 33.42 -1.06 10.36
N PHE A 425 34.03 -0.34 11.28
CA PHE A 425 35.41 0.17 11.20
C PHE A 425 36.29 -0.51 12.24
N PHE A 426 37.55 -0.78 11.90
CA PHE A 426 38.50 -1.45 12.78
C PHE A 426 39.83 -0.68 12.88
N GLY A 427 40.36 -0.62 14.10
CA GLY A 427 41.61 0.07 14.41
C GLY A 427 41.41 1.50 14.94
N SER A 428 42.47 2.07 15.50
CA SER A 428 42.53 3.47 15.94
C SER A 428 43.89 4.07 15.54
N PRO A 429 43.97 4.90 14.48
CA PRO A 429 42.88 5.29 13.58
C PRO A 429 42.35 4.12 12.73
N PRO A 430 41.11 4.18 12.21
CA PRO A 430 40.54 3.11 11.40
C PRO A 430 41.32 2.86 10.11
N TYR A 431 41.86 1.65 9.96
CA TYR A 431 42.58 1.23 8.74
C TYR A 431 41.78 0.25 7.88
N HIS A 432 40.70 -0.31 8.41
CA HIS A 432 39.84 -1.26 7.69
C HIS A 432 38.36 -0.93 7.90
N VAL A 433 37.57 -1.10 6.86
CA VAL A 433 36.12 -0.93 6.86
C VAL A 433 35.43 -2.13 6.20
N GLY A 434 34.31 -2.55 6.77
CA GLY A 434 33.41 -3.54 6.20
C GLY A 434 31.97 -3.04 6.21
N ILE A 435 31.10 -3.75 5.52
CA ILE A 435 29.66 -3.48 5.45
C ILE A 435 28.94 -4.61 6.19
N VAL A 436 28.16 -4.30 7.21
CA VAL A 436 27.40 -5.30 7.98
C VAL A 436 26.43 -6.02 7.04
N ALA A 437 26.50 -7.35 6.99
CA ALA A 437 25.69 -8.17 6.11
C ALA A 437 24.26 -8.38 6.65
N THR A 438 23.42 -9.12 5.91
CA THR A 438 22.06 -9.46 6.38
C THR A 438 22.08 -10.25 7.67
N ASN A 439 23.02 -11.19 7.82
CA ASN A 439 23.37 -11.75 9.12
C ASN A 439 24.30 -10.74 9.80
N THR A 440 23.83 -10.10 10.88
CA THR A 440 24.54 -8.99 11.54
C THR A 440 25.85 -9.41 12.21
N ASN A 441 26.14 -10.72 12.31
CA ASN A 441 27.43 -11.23 12.75
C ASN A 441 28.48 -11.32 11.63
N ASN A 442 28.07 -11.11 10.38
CA ASN A 442 28.94 -11.12 9.21
C ASN A 442 29.09 -9.71 8.61
N MET A 443 30.19 -9.50 7.89
CA MET A 443 30.43 -8.33 7.07
C MET A 443 30.88 -8.72 5.66
N ILE A 444 30.58 -7.87 4.71
CA ILE A 444 31.14 -7.91 3.36
C ILE A 444 32.30 -6.93 3.31
N ASN A 445 33.49 -7.42 2.95
CA ASN A 445 34.70 -6.60 2.92
C ASN A 445 35.66 -7.03 1.82
N ALA A 446 36.59 -6.13 1.49
CA ALA A 446 37.81 -6.42 0.73
C ALA A 446 38.99 -6.44 1.72
N PRO A 447 39.50 -7.61 2.14
CA PRO A 447 40.29 -7.71 3.37
C PRO A 447 41.78 -7.34 3.22
N LYS A 448 42.48 -7.82 2.18
CA LYS A 448 43.93 -7.61 1.98
C LYS A 448 44.40 -8.08 0.60
N THR A 449 45.61 -7.69 0.22
CA THR A 449 46.34 -8.19 -0.96
C THR A 449 46.36 -9.72 -1.02
N GLY A 450 46.13 -10.26 -2.22
CA GLY A 450 46.05 -11.71 -2.48
C GLY A 450 44.69 -12.35 -2.16
N ASP A 451 43.70 -11.55 -1.75
CA ASP A 451 42.35 -12.01 -1.44
C ASP A 451 41.31 -11.34 -2.37
N HIS A 452 40.03 -11.63 -2.16
CA HIS A 452 38.91 -11.07 -2.91
C HIS A 452 37.82 -10.54 -1.97
N VAL A 453 36.91 -9.75 -2.53
CA VAL A 453 35.70 -9.30 -1.84
C VAL A 453 34.90 -10.54 -1.42
N ARG A 454 34.59 -10.64 -0.13
CA ARG A 454 33.89 -11.80 0.44
C ARG A 454 32.99 -11.39 1.59
N GLU A 455 32.07 -12.28 1.93
CA GLU A 455 31.29 -12.21 3.18
C GLU A 455 31.98 -13.10 4.22
N ALA A 456 32.33 -12.54 5.38
CA ALA A 456 33.02 -13.23 6.46
C ALA A 456 32.49 -12.77 7.82
N ALA A 457 32.73 -13.53 8.88
CA ALA A 457 32.41 -13.11 10.24
C ALA A 457 33.08 -11.75 10.56
N ILE A 458 32.36 -10.87 11.25
CA ILE A 458 32.93 -9.64 11.80
C ILE A 458 34.03 -10.05 12.79
N TYR A 459 35.22 -9.48 12.64
CA TYR A 459 36.40 -9.91 13.40
C TYR A 459 36.14 -9.91 14.92
N SER A 460 36.32 -11.06 15.57
CA SER A 460 35.83 -11.35 16.93
C SER A 460 36.85 -11.12 18.06
N THR A 461 37.86 -10.28 17.88
CA THR A 461 38.97 -10.17 18.86
C THR A 461 39.36 -8.73 19.13
N ASN A 462 39.20 -8.26 20.37
CA ASN A 462 39.87 -7.14 21.09
C ASN A 462 40.33 -5.87 20.32
N ARG A 463 39.86 -5.67 19.10
CA ARG A 463 40.05 -4.48 18.28
C ARG A 463 38.73 -3.74 18.31
N GLN A 464 38.74 -2.52 18.81
CA GLN A 464 37.57 -1.65 18.91
C GLN A 464 36.90 -1.56 17.53
N ALA A 465 35.78 -2.27 17.36
CA ALA A 465 34.96 -2.23 16.16
C ALA A 465 33.93 -1.11 16.34
N TYR A 466 34.04 -0.05 15.54
CA TYR A 466 33.11 1.07 15.59
C TYR A 466 32.08 0.97 14.47
N VAL A 467 30.81 1.13 14.82
CA VAL A 467 29.72 1.08 13.84
C VAL A 467 29.22 2.48 13.53
N LYS A 468 29.07 2.77 12.23
CA LYS A 468 28.55 4.02 11.71
C LYS A 468 27.40 3.73 10.76
N ARG A 469 26.34 4.50 10.86
CA ARG A 469 25.16 4.43 9.99
C ARG A 469 25.04 5.69 9.16
N LEU A 470 24.77 5.53 7.86
CA LEU A 470 24.53 6.65 6.97
C LEU A 470 23.28 7.42 7.43
N LEU A 471 23.41 8.73 7.63
CA LEU A 471 22.28 9.61 7.88
C LEU A 471 21.42 9.65 6.61
N SER A 472 20.11 9.47 6.72
CA SER A 472 19.19 9.55 5.58
C SER A 472 18.96 11.02 5.16
N ILE A 473 18.92 11.31 3.85
CA ILE A 473 18.25 12.53 3.37
C ILE A 473 16.77 12.20 3.38
N ILE A 474 15.98 12.95 4.13
CA ILE A 474 14.54 12.98 3.95
C ILE A 474 14.32 13.61 2.58
N ILE A 475 14.18 12.80 1.53
CA ILE A 475 13.61 13.29 0.28
C ILE A 475 12.14 13.55 0.59
N LYS A 476 11.86 14.79 0.98
CA LYS A 476 10.53 15.31 1.25
C LYS A 476 9.85 15.54 -0.10
N LEU A 477 9.60 14.47 -0.85
CA LEU A 477 8.89 14.55 -2.13
C LEU A 477 7.42 14.98 -1.95
N SER A 478 6.91 15.00 -0.70
CA SER A 478 5.59 15.48 -0.35
C SER A 478 5.51 17.00 -0.12
N SER A 479 6.62 17.70 0.12
CA SER A 479 6.55 19.16 0.35
C SER A 479 6.48 19.99 -0.94
N LEU A 480 6.93 19.47 -2.09
CA LEU A 480 6.84 20.21 -3.35
C LEU A 480 5.40 20.22 -3.91
N THR A 481 4.66 19.13 -3.77
CA THR A 481 3.23 19.07 -4.16
C THR A 481 2.33 19.80 -3.15
N MET A 482 2.63 19.74 -1.84
CA MET A 482 1.84 20.46 -0.83
C MET A 482 2.10 21.98 -0.74
N GLN A 483 3.28 22.47 -1.14
CA GLN A 483 3.54 23.91 -1.16
C GLN A 483 2.88 24.63 -2.34
N LEU A 484 2.57 23.91 -3.43
CA LEU A 484 1.85 24.46 -4.59
C LEU A 484 0.34 24.64 -4.34
N GLU A 485 -0.26 23.88 -3.40
CA GLU A 485 -1.70 23.97 -3.09
C GLU A 485 -2.05 24.92 -1.94
N ARG A 486 -1.06 25.39 -1.16
CA ARG A 486 -1.32 26.21 0.05
C ARG A 486 -1.45 27.71 -0.19
N ASN A 487 -1.30 28.22 -1.42
CA ASN A 487 -1.39 29.67 -1.66
C ASN A 487 -2.06 30.02 -3.01
N PRO A 488 -3.38 30.31 -3.04
CA PRO A 488 -4.09 30.64 -4.29
C PRO A 488 -3.85 32.08 -4.79
N VAL A 489 -3.03 32.89 -4.10
CA VAL A 489 -2.79 34.30 -4.47
C VAL A 489 -1.29 34.57 -4.49
N GLY A 490 -0.72 34.67 -5.70
CA GLY A 490 0.69 35.04 -5.90
C GLY A 490 1.38 34.28 -7.02
N TYR A 491 0.81 34.29 -8.24
CA TYR A 491 1.33 33.54 -9.39
C TYR A 491 2.54 34.16 -10.11
N GLU A 492 3.14 35.25 -9.63
CA GLU A 492 4.20 35.98 -10.39
C GLU A 492 5.59 36.16 -9.75
N GLN A 493 5.86 35.74 -8.51
CA GLN A 493 7.16 36.09 -7.87
C GLN A 493 8.16 34.95 -7.60
N ILE A 494 7.89 33.70 -8.00
CA ILE A 494 8.74 32.54 -7.60
C ILE A 494 9.63 32.01 -8.75
N TYR A 495 9.57 32.57 -9.95
CA TYR A 495 10.43 32.12 -11.07
C TYR A 495 11.90 32.56 -10.99
N HIS A 496 12.30 33.43 -10.03
CA HIS A 496 13.64 34.00 -10.00
C HIS A 496 14.64 33.43 -8.98
N LYS A 497 14.33 32.40 -8.19
CA LYS A 497 15.25 31.93 -7.12
C LYS A 497 15.42 30.40 -6.93
N ALA A 498 15.10 29.57 -7.92
CA ALA A 498 15.48 28.16 -7.91
C ALA A 498 16.47 27.85 -9.04
N PRO A 499 17.72 27.41 -8.77
CA PRO A 499 18.62 26.97 -9.82
C PRO A 499 18.08 25.67 -10.45
N LEU A 500 17.87 25.77 -11.76
CA LEU A 500 17.91 24.70 -12.77
C LEU A 500 18.41 23.33 -12.28
N ALA A 501 17.48 22.41 -12.12
CA ALA A 501 17.72 20.99 -12.37
C ALA A 501 16.52 20.42 -13.14
N MET A 502 16.32 20.96 -14.35
CA MET A 502 15.53 20.37 -15.44
C MET A 502 16.18 19.03 -15.84
N ILE A 503 15.44 17.95 -16.07
CA ILE A 503 14.80 17.64 -17.36
C ILE A 503 15.72 18.02 -18.54
N GLN A 504 16.55 17.09 -18.99
CA GLN A 504 16.99 17.09 -20.38
C GLN A 504 16.32 15.91 -21.08
N VAL A 505 15.26 16.26 -21.80
CA VAL A 505 14.77 15.56 -22.97
C VAL A 505 15.89 15.62 -24.00
N GLU A 506 16.46 14.48 -24.40
CA GLU A 506 17.20 14.39 -25.65
C GLU A 506 16.31 13.64 -26.65
N LEU A 507 15.59 14.46 -27.43
CA LEU A 507 15.09 14.11 -28.74
C LEU A 507 16.29 13.73 -29.61
N ILE A 508 16.35 12.49 -30.08
CA ILE A 508 17.21 12.12 -31.20
C ILE A 508 16.33 12.06 -32.45
N LYS A 509 16.73 12.88 -33.42
CA LYS A 509 16.37 12.80 -34.84
C LYS A 509 16.73 11.44 -35.42
#